data_AF-A0A820R0J9-F1
#
_entry.id   AF-A0A820R0J9-F1
#
_cell.length_a   1.000
_cell.length_b   1.000
_cell.length_c   1.000
_cell.angle_alpha   90.00
_cell.angle_beta   90.00
_cell.angle_gamma   90.00
#
_symmetry.space_group_name_H-M   'P 1'
#
loop_
_entity.id
_entity.type
_entity.pdbx_description
1 polymer ?
#
loop_
_entity_poly.entity_id
_entity_poly.type
_entity_poly.pdbx_seq_one_letter_code
_entity_poly.pdbx_strand_id
1 'polypeptide(L)'
;ILFNGQKALIEASKKAHVKRFITSGYGMDLSRIKEKECYYYVPKQRIESLLENDSSIEHTFIATELFAEFLFTPDFGIDIKQRIIKSFGPSDMKISTTYTDDIALLLLFFS
;
A
#
# COMPACT_ATOMS: atom_id res chain seq x y z
N ILE A 1 -8.73 12.98 5.87
CA ILE A 1 -7.70 12.60 6.87
C ILE A 1 -6.49 11.97 6.19
N LEU A 2 -6.67 10.90 5.40
CA LEU A 2 -5.57 10.15 4.75
C LEU A 2 -4.58 11.03 3.94
N PHE A 3 -5.07 11.94 3.09
CA PHE A 3 -4.21 12.84 2.31
C PHE A 3 -3.46 13.87 3.17
N ASN A 4 -4.19 14.62 4.00
CA ASN A 4 -3.62 15.75 4.77
C ASN A 4 -2.52 15.30 5.75
N GLY A 5 -2.66 14.14 6.38
CA GLY A 5 -1.66 13.62 7.31
C GLY A 5 -0.34 13.31 6.62
N GLN A 6 -0.37 12.56 5.51
CA GLN A 6 0.84 12.19 4.78
C GLN A 6 1.47 13.40 4.09
N LYS A 7 0.67 14.34 3.57
CA LYS A 7 1.19 15.61 3.05
C LYS A 7 1.98 16.38 4.11
N ALA A 8 1.46 16.49 5.34
CA ALA A 8 2.17 17.17 6.43
C ALA A 8 3.51 16.49 6.77
N LEU A 9 3.56 15.15 6.74
CA LEU A 9 4.80 14.39 6.95
C LEU A 9 5.82 14.62 5.84
N ILE A 10 5.38 14.71 4.58
CA ILE A 10 6.27 15.04 3.44
C ILE A 10 6.89 16.42 3.64
N GLU A 11 6.07 17.43 3.96
CA GLU A 11 6.57 18.79 4.22
C GLU A 11 7.53 18.86 5.41
N ALA A 12 7.25 18.12 6.48
CA ALA A 12 8.16 18.01 7.62
C ALA A 12 9.48 17.33 7.23
N SER A 13 9.41 16.26 6.42
CA SER A 13 10.58 15.50 5.96
C SER A 13 11.51 16.37 5.10
N LYS A 14 10.95 17.19 4.21
CA LYS A 14 11.71 18.16 3.41
C LYS A 14 12.44 19.17 4.30
N LYS A 15 11.73 19.76 5.28
CA LYS A 15 12.31 20.73 6.23
C LYS A 15 13.42 20.12 7.09
N ALA A 16 13.32 18.82 7.40
CA ALA A 16 14.31 18.08 8.14
C ALA A 16 15.43 17.50 7.24
N HIS A 17 15.41 17.77 5.93
CA HIS A 17 16.37 17.24 4.96
C HIS A 17 16.48 15.70 4.98
N VAL A 18 15.36 15.02 5.20
CA VAL A 18 15.28 13.57 5.07
C VAL A 18 15.59 13.20 3.63
N LYS A 19 16.54 12.26 3.44
CA LYS A 19 17.01 11.89 2.10
C LYS A 19 15.91 11.27 1.24
N ARG A 20 15.07 10.42 1.86
CA ARG A 20 14.06 9.63 1.17
C ARG A 20 12.77 9.52 1.98
N PHE A 21 11.63 9.67 1.31
CA PHE A 21 10.31 9.43 1.88
C PHE A 21 9.70 8.14 1.30
N ILE A 22 9.30 7.22 2.18
CA ILE A 22 8.54 6.03 1.80
C ILE A 22 7.08 6.26 2.15
N THR A 23 6.19 6.18 1.16
CA THR A 23 4.76 6.43 1.37
C THR A 23 4.06 5.25 2.06
N SER A 24 2.89 5.50 2.64
CA SER A 24 2.00 4.42 3.06
C SER A 24 1.29 3.84 1.83
N GLY A 25 2.00 3.04 1.03
CA GLY A 25 1.52 2.29 -0.12
C GLY A 25 1.03 0.90 0.28
N TYR A 26 1.97 -0.04 0.40
CA TYR A 26 1.87 -1.42 0.92
C TYR A 26 0.66 -2.22 0.42
N GLY A 27 0.15 -1.90 -0.75
CA GLY A 27 -1.03 -2.54 -1.33
C GLY A 27 -0.85 -2.68 -2.82
N MET A 28 -1.94 -2.51 -3.54
CA MET A 28 -1.94 -2.51 -5.00
C MET A 28 -1.10 -1.37 -5.57
N ASP A 29 -0.49 -1.63 -6.72
CA ASP A 29 0.13 -0.60 -7.57
C ASP A 29 -0.94 0.36 -8.09
N LEU A 30 -0.90 1.61 -7.61
CA LEU A 30 -1.91 2.62 -7.91
C LEU A 30 -1.85 3.13 -9.34
N SER A 31 -0.72 2.95 -10.04
CA SER A 31 -0.61 3.28 -11.47
C SER A 31 -1.50 2.39 -12.35
N ARG A 32 -1.88 1.22 -11.82
CA ARG A 32 -2.72 0.22 -12.50
C ARG A 32 -4.21 0.36 -12.14
N ILE A 33 -4.54 1.21 -11.16
CA ILE A 33 -5.90 1.42 -10.67
C ILE A 33 -6.46 2.70 -11.31
N LYS A 34 -7.60 2.58 -12.01
CA LYS A 34 -8.28 3.78 -12.52
C LYS A 34 -8.85 4.58 -11.34
N GLU A 35 -8.61 5.90 -11.34
CA GLU A 35 -8.91 6.91 -10.31
C GLU A 35 -10.33 6.92 -9.69
N LYS A 36 -11.25 6.05 -10.11
CA LYS A 36 -12.68 6.10 -9.73
C LYS A 36 -13.18 4.94 -8.89
N GLU A 37 -12.36 3.94 -8.58
CA GLU A 37 -12.90 2.69 -8.03
C GLU A 37 -12.92 2.61 -6.49
N CYS A 38 -12.20 3.47 -5.75
CA CYS A 38 -12.37 3.49 -4.31
C CYS A 38 -11.93 4.76 -3.56
N TYR A 39 -12.73 5.18 -2.57
CA TYR A 39 -12.51 6.39 -1.77
C TYR A 39 -11.18 6.40 -1.01
N TYR A 40 -10.62 5.22 -0.71
CA TYR A 40 -9.34 5.09 0.00
C TYR A 40 -8.12 5.12 -0.91
N TYR A 41 -8.26 4.93 -2.23
CA TYR A 41 -7.15 5.04 -3.19
C TYR A 41 -6.88 6.47 -3.64
N VAL A 42 -7.93 7.29 -3.80
CA VAL A 42 -7.81 8.68 -4.25
C VAL A 42 -6.81 9.50 -3.40
N PRO A 43 -6.83 9.43 -2.06
CA PRO A 43 -5.84 10.12 -1.24
C PRO A 43 -4.40 9.66 -1.49
N LYS A 44 -4.18 8.37 -1.75
CA LYS A 44 -2.85 7.81 -1.98
C LYS A 44 -2.32 8.20 -3.36
N GLN A 45 -3.15 8.13 -4.40
CA GLN A 45 -2.82 8.60 -5.75
C GLN A 45 -2.38 10.07 -5.75
N ARG A 46 -3.10 10.92 -5.01
CA ARG A 46 -2.72 12.33 -4.84
C ARG A 46 -1.38 12.54 -4.13
N ILE A 47 -0.99 11.65 -3.23
CA ILE A 47 0.35 11.70 -2.60
C ILE A 47 1.42 11.28 -3.60
N GLU A 48 1.21 10.20 -4.34
CA GLU A 48 2.15 9.75 -5.37
C GLU A 48 2.34 10.83 -6.42
N SER A 49 1.26 11.41 -6.97
CA SER A 49 1.36 12.55 -7.89
C SER A 49 2.06 13.76 -7.28
N LEU A 50 1.88 14.03 -5.97
CA LEU A 50 2.58 15.13 -5.31
C LEU A 50 4.10 14.89 -5.29
N LEU A 51 4.53 13.66 -5.00
CA LEU A 51 5.95 13.30 -4.92
C LEU A 51 6.60 13.14 -6.30
N GLU A 52 5.89 12.63 -7.29
CA GLU A 52 6.36 12.53 -8.68
C GLU A 52 6.63 13.90 -9.30
N ASN A 53 5.81 14.91 -8.93
CA ASN A 53 5.97 16.29 -9.40
C ASN A 53 6.90 17.13 -8.52
N ASP A 54 7.61 16.52 -7.56
CA ASP A 54 8.45 17.21 -6.59
C ASP A 54 9.84 16.59 -6.49
N SER A 55 10.82 17.27 -7.07
CA SER A 55 12.22 16.84 -7.05
C SER A 55 12.98 17.20 -5.78
N SER A 56 12.33 17.82 -4.78
CA SER A 56 13.01 18.26 -3.54
C SER A 56 13.29 17.12 -2.54
N ILE A 57 12.73 15.93 -2.75
CA ILE A 57 12.90 14.78 -1.87
C ILE A 57 12.88 13.47 -2.69
N GLU A 58 13.81 12.56 -2.44
CA GLU A 58 13.72 11.24 -3.05
C GLU A 58 12.52 10.48 -2.48
N HIS A 59 11.92 9.61 -3.29
CA HIS A 59 10.79 8.81 -2.83
C HIS A 59 10.86 7.39 -3.37
N THR A 60 10.15 6.49 -2.70
CA THR A 60 9.95 5.11 -3.15
C THR A 60 8.52 4.70 -2.84
N PHE A 61 7.81 4.25 -3.87
CA PHE A 61 6.50 3.64 -3.72
C PHE A 61 6.67 2.12 -3.67
N ILE A 62 6.04 1.49 -2.69
CA ILE A 62 6.15 0.04 -2.46
C ILE A 62 4.77 -0.57 -2.62
N ALA A 63 4.61 -1.40 -3.65
CA ALA A 63 3.43 -2.20 -3.91
C ALA A 63 3.70 -3.66 -3.52
N THR A 64 3.02 -4.14 -2.49
CA THR A 64 3.16 -5.50 -1.92
C THR A 64 1.89 -6.33 -2.10
N GLU A 65 0.90 -5.77 -2.81
CA GLU A 65 -0.40 -6.40 -3.05
C GLU A 65 -1.09 -6.78 -1.73
N LEU A 66 -1.75 -7.94 -1.64
CA LEU A 66 -2.54 -8.33 -0.48
C LEU A 66 -1.63 -8.89 0.64
N PHE A 67 -1.83 -8.47 1.89
CA PHE A 67 -1.14 -9.14 3.00
C PHE A 67 -1.65 -10.57 3.16
N ALA A 68 -0.73 -11.54 3.20
CA ALA A 68 -1.07 -12.96 3.21
C ALA A 68 -1.98 -13.33 4.40
N GLU A 69 -1.80 -12.65 5.53
CA GLU A 69 -2.58 -12.81 6.75
C GLU A 69 -4.08 -12.54 6.53
N PHE A 70 -4.45 -11.63 5.62
CA PHE A 70 -5.85 -11.37 5.31
C PHE A 70 -6.57 -12.59 4.72
N LEU A 71 -5.86 -13.47 4.02
CA LEU A 71 -6.44 -14.71 3.47
C LEU A 71 -6.92 -15.68 4.55
N PHE A 72 -6.47 -15.52 5.79
CA PHE A 72 -6.86 -16.39 6.92
C PHE A 72 -7.82 -15.69 7.88
N THR A 73 -8.36 -14.53 7.50
CA THR A 73 -9.40 -13.85 8.27
C THR A 73 -10.78 -14.43 7.90
N PRO A 74 -11.70 -14.60 8.89
CA PRO A 74 -13.04 -15.12 8.63
C PRO A 74 -13.83 -14.31 7.60
N ASP A 75 -13.57 -13.00 7.51
CA ASP A 75 -14.30 -12.10 6.63
C ASP A 75 -13.85 -12.14 5.17
N PHE A 76 -12.61 -12.57 4.90
CA PHE A 76 -12.02 -12.47 3.56
C PHE A 76 -11.76 -13.83 2.89
N GLY A 77 -11.07 -14.75 3.56
CA GLY A 77 -10.62 -15.98 2.90
C GLY A 77 -11.11 -17.23 3.61
N ILE A 78 -10.19 -17.87 4.32
CA ILE A 78 -10.36 -19.17 4.94
C ILE A 78 -10.71 -18.98 6.42
N ASP A 79 -11.96 -19.28 6.78
CA ASP A 79 -12.35 -19.48 8.18
C ASP A 79 -12.01 -20.92 8.59
N ILE A 80 -10.83 -21.09 9.19
CA ILE A 80 -10.34 -22.40 9.65
C ILE A 80 -11.27 -23.01 10.71
N LYS A 81 -11.89 -22.19 11.57
CA LYS A 81 -12.73 -22.68 12.67
C LYS A 81 -14.05 -23.22 12.14
N GLN A 82 -14.67 -22.51 11.21
CA GLN A 82 -15.95 -22.90 10.60
C GLN A 82 -15.77 -23.82 9.39
N ARG A 83 -14.54 -24.01 8.91
CA ARG A 83 -14.19 -24.77 7.69
C ARG A 83 -14.86 -24.20 6.44
N ILE A 84 -14.91 -22.87 6.35
CA ILE A 84 -15.51 -22.14 5.23
C ILE A 84 -14.41 -21.47 4.43
N ILE A 85 -14.46 -21.60 3.11
CA ILE A 85 -13.62 -20.83 2.18
C ILE A 85 -14.53 -19.84 1.46
N LYS A 86 -14.23 -18.55 1.59
CA LYS A 86 -14.83 -17.49 0.78
C LYS A 86 -13.94 -17.24 -0.42
N SER A 87 -14.51 -17.35 -1.62
CA SER A 87 -13.83 -17.05 -2.88
C SER A 87 -14.45 -15.80 -3.48
N PHE A 88 -13.63 -14.78 -3.74
CA PHE A 88 -14.06 -13.57 -4.41
C PHE A 88 -13.55 -13.58 -5.85
N GLY A 89 -14.49 -13.58 -6.80
CA GLY A 89 -14.17 -13.65 -8.22
C GLY A 89 -13.94 -15.08 -8.72
N PRO A 90 -13.41 -15.21 -9.95
CA PRO A 90 -13.13 -16.51 -10.58
C PRO A 90 -12.12 -17.33 -9.79
N SER A 91 -12.29 -18.65 -9.79
CA SER A 91 -11.42 -19.58 -9.05
C SER A 91 -9.99 -19.67 -9.59
N ASP A 92 -9.76 -19.23 -10.81
CA ASP A 92 -8.46 -19.18 -11.49
C ASP A 92 -7.80 -17.79 -11.44
N MET A 93 -8.41 -16.84 -10.72
CA MET A 93 -7.86 -15.52 -10.53
C MET A 93 -6.53 -15.60 -9.78
N LYS A 94 -5.48 -15.05 -10.38
CA LYS A 94 -4.15 -14.95 -9.76
C LYS A 94 -4.10 -13.73 -8.86
N ILE A 95 -3.69 -13.94 -7.62
CA ILE A 95 -3.37 -12.89 -6.66
C ILE A 95 -1.91 -13.01 -6.26
N SER A 96 -1.27 -11.89 -5.97
CA SER A 96 0.02 -11.87 -5.28
C SER A 96 -0.22 -11.53 -3.82
N THR A 97 0.52 -12.20 -2.94
CA THR A 97 0.43 -11.95 -1.50
C THR A 97 1.82 -11.88 -0.89
N THR A 98 1.96 -11.09 0.17
CA THR A 98 3.23 -10.93 0.89
C THR A 98 2.95 -10.92 2.39
N TYR A 99 3.76 -11.61 3.20
CA TYR A 99 3.63 -11.53 4.66
C TYR A 99 4.12 -10.18 5.18
N THR A 100 3.50 -9.70 6.25
CA THR A 100 3.87 -8.42 6.86
C THR A 100 5.33 -8.39 7.34
N ASP A 101 5.86 -9.53 7.80
CA ASP A 101 7.27 -9.68 8.18
C ASP A 101 8.22 -9.51 6.97
N ASP A 102 7.85 -10.03 5.80
CA ASP A 102 8.65 -9.87 4.58
C ASP A 102 8.62 -8.41 4.08
N ILE A 103 7.48 -7.72 4.23
CA ILE A 103 7.37 -6.28 3.94
C ILE A 103 8.29 -5.48 4.86
N ALA A 104 8.34 -5.83 6.16
CA ALA A 104 9.24 -5.18 7.10
C ALA A 104 10.71 -5.41 6.74
N LEU A 105 11.09 -6.62 6.33
CA LEU A 105 12.44 -6.92 5.84
C LEU A 105 12.78 -6.13 4.57
N LEU A 106 11.83 -6.01 3.63
CA LEU A 106 12.00 -5.21 2.42
C LEU A 106 12.30 -3.74 2.75
N LEU A 107 11.62 -3.18 3.75
CA LEU A 107 11.81 -1.79 4.16
C LEU A 107 13.23 -1.49 4.69
N LEU A 108 13.89 -2.46 5.30
CA LEU A 108 15.27 -2.31 5.77
C LEU A 108 16.28 -2.13 4.63
N PHE A 109 15.96 -2.54 3.40
CA PHE A 109 16.81 -2.27 2.24
C PHE A 109 16.72 -0.81 1.74
N PHE A 110 15.68 -0.08 2.16
CA PHE A 110 15.43 1.30 1.71
C PHE A 110 15.68 2.35 2.79
N SER A 111 16.02 1.94 4.02
CA SER A 111 16.41 2.80 5.16
C SER A 111 17.91 3.09 5.18
#